data_AF-C1MUA6-F1
#
_entry.id   AF-C1MUA6-F1
#
_cell.length_a   1.000
_cell.length_b   1.000
_cell.length_c   1.000
_cell.angle_alpha   90.00
_cell.angle_beta   90.00
_cell.angle_gamma   90.00
#
_symmetry.space_group_name_H-M   'P 1'
#
loop_
_entity.id
_entity.type
_entity.pdbx_description
1 polymer ?
#
loop_
_entity_poly.entity_id
_entity_poly.type
_entity_poly.pdbx_seq_one_letter_code
_entity_poly.pdbx_strand_id
1 'polypeptide(L)'
;MAPPPEPEPKNGRWHQLLNFVALYDSPKCDTLATEATSGRWFRLFEKDDHHDGAVEILLREDYYRGWVEASSLFIHDDAHVSIQKEHDDLFAIVDDATGGVVDAKEAVGWVLREVSRARDDGTAYVWGGTMGPCFDCSGLTQGAFRDAGTWIPRDAYQQRAFATPVTDVRDAMPGDLLFFGDSDAVEDVGAF
;
A
#
# COMPACT_ATOMS: atom_id res chain seq x y z
N MET A 1 3.25 -8.89 14.26
CA MET A 1 4.60 -9.10 13.67
C MET A 1 4.40 -8.83 12.20
N ALA A 2 5.04 -7.81 11.63
CA ALA A 2 4.89 -7.50 10.21
C ALA A 2 5.11 -8.76 9.36
N PRO A 3 4.37 -8.96 8.26
CA PRO A 3 4.62 -10.09 7.38
C PRO A 3 6.12 -10.14 7.03
N PRO A 4 6.74 -11.34 6.99
CA PRO A 4 8.16 -11.42 6.67
C PRO A 4 8.36 -10.74 5.31
N PRO A 5 9.35 -9.84 5.17
CA PRO A 5 9.60 -9.19 3.90
C PRO A 5 9.80 -10.26 2.83
N GLU A 6 9.07 -10.16 1.73
CA GLU A 6 9.39 -10.91 0.52
C GLU A 6 10.88 -10.74 0.21
N PRO A 7 11.56 -11.75 -0.36
CA PRO A 7 13.01 -11.72 -0.53
C PRO A 7 13.43 -10.43 -1.25
N GLU A 8 14.18 -9.59 -0.55
CA GLU A 8 14.64 -8.32 -1.10
C GLU A 8 15.43 -8.55 -2.40
N PRO A 9 15.26 -7.67 -3.42
CA PRO A 9 16.07 -7.72 -4.63
C PRO A 9 17.54 -7.70 -4.26
N LYS A 10 18.30 -8.70 -4.72
CA LYS A 10 19.66 -8.96 -4.22
C LYS A 10 20.65 -7.80 -4.44
N ASN A 11 20.41 -6.89 -5.40
CA ASN A 11 21.33 -5.81 -5.75
C ASN A 11 20.65 -4.50 -6.24
N GLY A 12 19.35 -4.31 -6.01
CA GLY A 12 18.59 -3.20 -6.61
C GLY A 12 18.76 -1.86 -5.88
N ARG A 13 19.09 -0.79 -6.62
CA ARG A 13 19.03 0.60 -6.08
C ARG A 13 17.57 1.00 -5.85
N TRP A 14 17.31 1.85 -4.86
CA TRP A 14 16.01 2.51 -4.72
C TRP A 14 15.89 3.61 -5.76
N HIS A 15 14.74 3.66 -6.42
CA HIS A 15 14.33 4.67 -7.37
C HIS A 15 13.06 5.34 -6.87
N GLN A 16 12.81 6.58 -7.29
CA GLN A 16 11.56 7.29 -6.99
C GLN A 16 10.73 7.43 -8.27
N LEU A 17 9.44 7.13 -8.19
CA LEU A 17 8.49 7.31 -9.28
C LEU A 17 8.32 8.81 -9.59
N LEU A 18 8.47 9.18 -10.86
CA LEU A 18 8.20 10.56 -11.31
C LEU A 18 6.75 10.76 -11.77
N ASN A 19 6.01 9.67 -11.94
CA ASN A 19 4.64 9.68 -12.43
C ASN A 19 3.80 8.63 -11.72
N PHE A 20 2.50 8.73 -11.92
CA PHE A 20 1.57 7.66 -11.58
C PHE A 20 1.83 6.43 -12.47
N VAL A 21 1.80 5.24 -11.86
CA VAL A 21 1.90 3.95 -12.56
C VAL A 21 0.87 2.96 -12.02
N ALA A 22 0.32 2.15 -12.91
CA ALA A 22 -0.44 0.95 -12.57
C ALA A 22 0.51 -0.23 -12.39
N LEU A 23 0.28 -1.04 -11.36
CA LEU A 23 0.97 -2.30 -11.12
C LEU A 23 0.01 -3.45 -11.36
N TYR A 24 0.50 -4.51 -11.99
CA TYR A 24 -0.28 -5.66 -12.43
C TYR A 24 0.21 -6.94 -11.76
N ASP A 25 -0.65 -7.96 -11.72
CA ASP A 25 -0.36 -9.25 -11.07
C ASP A 25 0.61 -10.13 -11.87
N SER A 26 0.83 -9.77 -13.15
CA SER A 26 1.60 -10.57 -14.10
C SER A 26 2.23 -9.69 -15.18
N PRO A 27 3.27 -10.18 -15.88
CA PRO A 27 3.94 -9.41 -16.91
C PRO A 27 3.08 -9.06 -18.14
N LYS A 28 1.87 -9.61 -18.24
CA LYS A 28 0.93 -9.29 -19.33
C LYS A 28 0.26 -7.94 -19.17
N CYS A 29 0.29 -7.38 -17.97
CA CYS A 29 -0.36 -6.12 -17.64
C CYS A 29 -1.87 -6.07 -17.97
N ASP A 30 -2.59 -7.18 -17.77
CA ASP A 30 -4.03 -7.29 -18.06
C ASP A 30 -4.93 -7.20 -16.82
N THR A 31 -4.39 -7.50 -15.64
CA THR A 31 -5.12 -7.51 -14.37
C THR A 31 -4.44 -6.56 -13.38
N LEU A 32 -5.14 -5.47 -13.03
CA LEU A 32 -4.65 -4.48 -12.08
C LEU A 32 -4.50 -5.12 -10.69
N ALA A 33 -3.34 -4.89 -10.06
CA ALA A 33 -3.01 -5.39 -8.73
C ALA A 33 -2.95 -4.24 -7.71
N THR A 34 -2.29 -3.13 -8.06
CA THR A 34 -2.28 -1.91 -7.25
C THR A 34 -1.96 -0.68 -8.11
N GLU A 35 -1.98 0.49 -7.49
CA GLU A 35 -1.61 1.75 -8.13
C GLU A 35 -0.56 2.48 -7.27
N ALA A 36 0.40 3.15 -7.93
CA ALA A 36 1.44 3.91 -7.25
C ALA A 36 1.49 5.35 -7.78
N THR A 37 1.38 6.31 -6.87
CA THR A 37 1.54 7.75 -7.14
C THR A 37 3.01 8.13 -7.30
N SER A 38 3.27 9.22 -8.03
CA SER A 38 4.58 9.87 -8.06
C SER A 38 5.10 10.15 -6.64
N GLY A 39 6.40 10.04 -6.43
CA GLY A 39 7.05 10.23 -5.14
C GLY A 39 7.22 8.95 -4.32
N ARG A 40 6.49 7.87 -4.63
CA ARG A 40 6.73 6.55 -4.04
C ARG A 40 8.08 5.99 -4.48
N TRP A 41 8.71 5.23 -3.59
CA TRP A 41 10.00 4.60 -3.81
C TRP A 41 9.84 3.14 -4.20
N PHE A 42 10.71 2.65 -5.07
CA PHE A 42 10.69 1.26 -5.52
C PHE A 42 12.08 0.71 -5.85
N ARG A 43 12.20 -0.61 -5.92
CA ARG A 43 13.35 -1.32 -6.49
C ARG A 43 12.92 -2.10 -7.73
N LEU A 44 13.82 -2.22 -8.70
CA LEU A 44 13.67 -3.13 -9.84
C LEU A 44 14.17 -4.53 -9.45
N PHE A 45 13.48 -5.57 -9.93
CA PHE A 45 14.03 -6.93 -9.96
C PHE A 45 15.00 -7.10 -11.14
N GLU A 46 15.94 -8.05 -11.07
CA GLU A 46 17.03 -8.19 -12.07
C GLU A 46 16.52 -8.60 -13.47
N LYS A 47 17.39 -8.41 -14.46
CA LYS A 47 17.11 -8.32 -15.91
C LYS A 47 16.51 -9.57 -16.57
N ASP A 48 16.51 -10.72 -15.90
CA ASP A 48 15.97 -11.98 -16.43
C ASP A 48 14.43 -12.06 -16.32
N ASP A 49 13.81 -11.10 -15.63
CA ASP A 49 12.35 -10.97 -15.48
C ASP A 49 11.75 -9.93 -16.45
N HIS A 50 12.47 -9.49 -17.49
CA HIS A 50 11.87 -8.65 -18.55
C HIS A 50 11.05 -9.50 -19.51
N HIS A 51 9.74 -9.50 -19.34
CA HIS A 51 8.81 -10.07 -20.31
C HIS A 51 8.19 -8.96 -21.16
N ASP A 52 8.37 -9.01 -22.48
CA ASP A 52 7.60 -8.27 -23.50
C ASP A 52 7.17 -6.83 -23.12
N GLY A 53 8.09 -6.02 -22.60
CA GLY A 53 7.83 -4.61 -22.30
C GLY A 53 7.26 -4.32 -20.90
N ALA A 54 7.27 -5.29 -19.98
CA ALA A 54 6.98 -5.10 -18.56
C ALA A 54 8.23 -5.29 -17.68
N VAL A 55 8.21 -4.66 -16.50
CA VAL A 55 9.24 -4.74 -15.46
C VAL A 55 8.59 -5.03 -14.13
N GLU A 56 9.19 -5.92 -13.35
CA GLU A 56 8.74 -6.17 -11.99
C GLU A 56 9.42 -5.21 -11.02
N ILE A 57 8.62 -4.65 -10.10
CA ILE A 57 9.08 -3.72 -9.07
C ILE A 57 8.62 -4.14 -7.67
N LEU A 58 9.37 -3.71 -6.67
CA LEU A 58 8.99 -3.78 -5.25
C LEU A 58 8.82 -2.36 -4.72
N LEU A 59 7.62 -2.00 -4.31
CA LEU A 59 7.34 -0.71 -3.66
C LEU A 59 7.87 -0.70 -2.23
N ARG A 60 8.41 0.43 -1.78
CA ARG A 60 9.08 0.53 -0.48
C ARG A 60 8.11 0.54 0.68
N GLU A 61 7.01 1.26 0.53
CA GLU A 61 6.21 1.71 1.67
C GLU A 61 5.25 0.63 2.20
N ASP A 62 4.81 -0.26 1.31
CA ASP A 62 3.89 -1.36 1.61
C ASP A 62 4.48 -2.73 1.24
N TYR A 63 5.74 -2.76 0.76
CA TYR A 63 6.41 -3.96 0.25
C TYR A 63 5.64 -4.67 -0.86
N TYR A 64 4.79 -3.94 -1.60
CA TYR A 64 4.02 -4.55 -2.67
C TYR A 64 4.89 -4.85 -3.88
N ARG A 65 4.81 -6.09 -4.36
CA ARG A 65 5.48 -6.56 -5.57
C ARG A 65 4.49 -6.62 -6.72
N GLY A 66 4.87 -6.11 -7.89
CA GLY A 66 4.01 -6.14 -9.06
C GLY A 66 4.71 -5.73 -10.35
N TRP A 67 4.01 -5.91 -11.45
CA TRP A 67 4.49 -5.66 -12.80
C TRP A 67 4.07 -4.30 -13.30
N VAL A 68 4.95 -3.55 -13.96
CA VAL A 68 4.66 -2.25 -14.56
C VAL A 68 5.02 -2.30 -16.04
N GLU A 69 4.21 -1.69 -16.90
CA GLU A 69 4.60 -1.48 -18.29
C GLU A 69 5.86 -0.60 -18.33
N ALA A 70 6.97 -1.11 -18.86
CA ALA A 70 8.27 -0.44 -18.88
C ALA A 70 8.20 0.95 -19.55
N SER A 71 7.33 1.11 -20.55
CA SER A 71 7.11 2.39 -21.24
C SER A 71 6.43 3.46 -20.39
N SER A 72 5.75 3.07 -19.31
CA SER A 72 5.06 3.96 -18.37
C SER A 72 5.93 4.37 -17.17
N LEU A 73 7.12 3.77 -17.01
CA LEU A 73 7.96 3.97 -15.84
C LEU A 73 8.96 5.12 -16.05
N PHE A 74 8.71 6.29 -15.46
CA PHE A 74 9.67 7.39 -15.43
C PHE A 74 10.38 7.46 -14.07
N ILE A 75 11.72 7.40 -14.11
CA ILE A 75 12.58 7.35 -12.94
C ILE A 75 13.47 8.60 -12.84
N HIS A 76 13.75 9.04 -11.63
CA HIS A 76 14.80 10.04 -11.40
C HIS A 76 16.18 9.35 -11.52
N ASP A 77 16.99 9.71 -12.52
CA ASP A 77 18.31 9.10 -12.78
C ASP A 77 19.34 9.34 -11.64
N ASP A 78 19.10 10.34 -10.78
CA ASP A 78 20.13 10.91 -9.90
C ASP A 78 19.93 10.70 -8.38
N ALA A 79 19.38 9.56 -7.97
CA ALA A 79 19.27 9.22 -6.55
C ALA A 79 20.29 8.17 -6.14
N HIS A 80 21.54 8.59 -5.89
CA HIS A 80 22.35 7.96 -4.85
C HIS A 80 21.73 8.28 -3.48
N VAL A 81 20.47 7.90 -3.26
CA VAL A 81 19.82 8.05 -1.96
C VAL A 81 20.06 6.74 -1.23
N SER A 82 21.05 6.75 -0.35
CA SER A 82 21.08 5.81 0.76
C SER A 82 19.89 6.14 1.66
N ILE A 83 18.73 5.54 1.38
CA ILE A 83 17.57 5.67 2.25
C ILE A 83 17.89 4.87 3.51
N GLN A 84 18.34 5.56 4.57
CA GLN A 84 18.60 4.99 5.89
C GLN A 84 17.34 4.98 6.77
N LYS A 85 16.14 5.23 6.23
CA LYS A 85 14.93 5.17 7.06
C LYS A 85 14.52 3.72 7.25
N GLU A 86 14.79 3.21 8.44
CA GLU A 86 14.54 1.84 8.89
C GLU A 86 13.04 1.51 8.78
N HIS A 87 12.76 0.23 8.55
CA HIS A 87 11.43 -0.35 8.29
C HIS A 87 10.34 0.14 9.26
N ASP A 88 10.70 0.40 10.52
CA ASP A 88 9.75 0.69 11.60
C ASP A 88 9.10 2.08 11.51
N ASP A 89 9.78 3.06 10.90
CA ASP A 89 9.25 4.43 10.76
C ASP A 89 8.18 4.56 9.66
N LEU A 90 8.09 3.59 8.74
CA LEU A 90 7.13 3.63 7.62
C LEU A 90 5.71 3.20 8.04
N PHE A 91 5.64 2.35 9.06
CA PHE A 91 4.40 1.85 9.65
C PHE A 91 3.94 2.67 10.86
N ALA A 92 4.74 3.69 11.24
CA ALA A 92 4.34 4.66 12.24
C ALA A 92 3.33 5.64 11.63
N ILE A 93 2.37 6.09 12.43
CA ILE A 93 1.49 7.18 12.03
C ILE A 93 2.21 8.48 12.32
N VAL A 94 2.39 9.33 11.32
CA VAL A 94 3.10 10.60 11.47
C VAL A 94 2.14 11.74 11.16
N ASP A 95 2.10 12.73 12.05
CA ASP A 95 1.43 13.99 11.77
C ASP A 95 2.32 14.83 10.85
N ASP A 96 1.89 15.03 9.60
CA ASP A 96 2.62 15.81 8.61
C ASP A 96 2.89 17.26 9.05
N ALA A 97 2.07 17.83 9.94
CA ALA A 97 2.26 19.20 10.44
C ALA A 97 3.36 19.29 11.50
N THR A 98 3.56 18.23 12.28
CA THR A 98 4.51 18.24 13.42
C THR A 98 5.72 17.33 13.21
N GLY A 99 5.66 16.40 12.25
CA GLY A 99 6.63 15.34 12.02
C GLY A 99 6.72 14.32 13.16
N GLY A 100 5.79 14.37 14.13
CA GLY A 100 5.76 13.50 15.30
C GLY A 100 4.97 12.23 15.05
N VAL A 101 5.36 11.14 15.72
CA VAL A 101 4.58 9.90 15.72
C VAL A 101 3.30 10.10 16.54
N VAL A 102 2.16 9.75 15.95
CA VAL A 102 0.81 9.89 16.50
C VAL A 102 0.34 8.53 17.02
N ASP A 103 -0.39 8.53 18.13
CA ASP A 103 -1.02 7.31 18.64
C ASP A 103 -2.09 6.82 17.65
N ALA A 104 -2.18 5.50 17.44
CA ALA A 104 -3.16 4.91 16.53
C ALA A 104 -4.60 5.35 16.82
N LYS A 105 -4.96 5.57 18.09
CA LYS A 105 -6.29 6.03 18.50
C LYS A 105 -6.55 7.49 18.15
N GLU A 106 -5.51 8.32 18.08
CA GLU A 106 -5.62 9.72 17.66
C GLU A 106 -5.78 9.82 16.14
N ALA A 107 -5.19 8.89 15.39
CA ALA A 107 -5.27 8.80 13.93
C ALA A 107 -6.60 8.28 13.38
N VAL A 108 -7.39 7.59 14.22
CA VAL A 108 -8.73 7.08 13.87
C VAL A 108 -9.60 8.14 13.19
N GLY A 109 -9.58 9.38 13.70
CA GLY A 109 -10.39 10.47 13.17
C GLY A 109 -10.00 10.87 11.73
N TRP A 110 -8.78 10.56 11.30
CA TRP A 110 -8.30 10.82 9.94
C TRP A 110 -8.76 9.71 9.00
N VAL A 111 -8.56 8.45 9.40
CA VAL A 111 -9.01 7.27 8.63
C VAL A 111 -10.53 7.33 8.38
N LEU A 112 -11.32 7.61 9.42
CA LEU A 112 -12.78 7.68 9.31
C LEU A 112 -13.26 8.83 8.40
N ARG A 113 -12.52 9.95 8.37
CA ARG A 113 -12.84 11.07 7.49
C ARG A 113 -12.66 10.68 6.03
N GLU A 114 -11.58 9.99 5.71
CA GLU A 114 -11.27 9.59 4.35
C GLU A 114 -12.21 8.51 3.83
N VAL A 115 -12.55 7.52 4.65
CA VAL A 115 -13.58 6.52 4.32
C VAL A 115 -14.95 7.19 4.11
N SER A 116 -15.30 8.16 4.96
CA SER A 116 -16.56 8.92 4.80
C SER A 116 -16.57 9.75 3.52
N ARG A 117 -15.45 10.41 3.19
CA ARG A 117 -15.30 11.18 1.95
C ARG A 117 -15.47 10.30 0.72
N ALA A 118 -14.77 9.15 0.67
CA ALA A 118 -14.89 8.21 -0.45
C ALA A 118 -16.34 7.72 -0.65
N ARG A 119 -17.04 7.44 0.46
CA ARG A 119 -18.47 7.09 0.43
C ARG A 119 -19.33 8.22 -0.15
N ASP A 120 -19.14 9.44 0.33
CA ASP A 120 -19.96 10.60 -0.05
C ASP A 120 -19.72 11.01 -1.52
N ASP A 121 -18.49 10.86 -2.00
CA ASP A 121 -18.10 11.14 -3.40
C ASP A 121 -18.60 10.06 -4.39
N GLY A 122 -19.11 8.92 -3.89
CA GLY A 122 -19.65 7.84 -4.72
C GLY A 122 -18.56 7.06 -5.46
N THR A 123 -17.44 6.77 -4.81
CA THR A 123 -16.30 6.04 -5.40
C THR A 123 -16.72 4.68 -5.97
N ALA A 124 -16.29 4.37 -7.19
CA ALA A 124 -16.56 3.10 -7.84
C ALA A 124 -15.63 1.99 -7.33
N TYR A 125 -16.16 0.77 -7.19
CA TYR A 125 -15.32 -0.40 -6.87
C TYR A 125 -14.53 -0.84 -8.11
N VAL A 126 -13.20 -0.82 -8.02
CA VAL A 126 -12.29 -1.28 -9.07
C VAL A 126 -11.26 -2.19 -8.43
N TRP A 127 -11.20 -3.44 -8.87
CA TRP A 127 -10.18 -4.39 -8.43
C TRP A 127 -8.78 -3.84 -8.69
N GLY A 128 -7.91 -3.85 -7.68
CA GLY A 128 -6.58 -3.24 -7.71
C GLY A 128 -6.57 -1.72 -7.48
N GLY A 129 -7.73 -1.07 -7.45
CA GLY A 129 -7.84 0.38 -7.23
C GLY A 129 -7.36 0.78 -5.85
N THR A 130 -6.41 1.72 -5.79
CA THR A 130 -5.74 2.16 -4.55
C THR A 130 -5.69 3.68 -4.43
N MET A 131 -6.21 4.39 -5.43
CA MET A 131 -6.18 5.84 -5.56
C MET A 131 -7.57 6.37 -5.91
N GLY A 132 -7.98 7.45 -5.22
CA GLY A 132 -9.27 8.07 -5.47
C GLY A 132 -9.39 8.59 -6.91
N PRO A 133 -10.55 8.45 -7.56
CA PRO A 133 -11.85 8.11 -6.97
C PRO A 133 -12.26 6.61 -7.07
N CYS A 134 -11.34 5.69 -7.37
CA CYS A 134 -11.67 4.28 -7.56
C CYS A 134 -10.85 3.39 -6.62
N PHE A 135 -11.52 2.56 -5.82
CA PHE A 135 -10.86 1.72 -4.83
C PHE A 135 -11.40 0.30 -4.87
N ASP A 136 -10.58 -0.69 -4.53
CA ASP A 136 -11.08 -1.94 -3.95
C ASP A 136 -11.12 -1.84 -2.42
N CYS A 137 -11.48 -2.94 -1.75
CA CYS A 137 -11.66 -2.95 -0.30
C CYS A 137 -10.39 -2.59 0.47
N SER A 138 -9.29 -3.30 0.21
CA SER A 138 -8.03 -3.06 0.91
C SER A 138 -7.25 -1.85 0.39
N GLY A 139 -7.53 -1.40 -0.84
CA GLY A 139 -7.04 -0.16 -1.40
C GLY A 139 -7.68 1.06 -0.76
N LEU A 140 -8.97 1.00 -0.40
CA LEU A 140 -9.64 2.07 0.35
C LEU A 140 -9.04 2.21 1.75
N THR A 141 -8.83 1.10 2.46
CA THR A 141 -8.21 1.15 3.80
C THR A 141 -6.77 1.63 3.72
N GLN A 142 -5.97 1.13 2.79
CA GLN A 142 -4.59 1.59 2.60
C GLN A 142 -4.54 3.08 2.25
N GLY A 143 -5.44 3.56 1.38
CA GLY A 143 -5.55 4.97 1.02
C GLY A 143 -5.86 5.86 2.22
N ALA A 144 -6.81 5.44 3.08
CA ALA A 144 -7.18 6.19 4.27
C ALA A 144 -6.04 6.27 5.31
N PHE A 145 -5.28 5.19 5.49
CA PHE A 145 -4.10 5.17 6.36
C PHE A 145 -2.95 6.01 5.76
N ARG A 146 -2.73 5.94 4.45
CA ARG A 146 -1.73 6.76 3.74
C ARG A 146 -2.01 8.25 3.90
N ASP A 147 -3.26 8.66 3.71
CA ASP A 147 -3.67 10.06 3.85
C ASP A 147 -3.59 10.52 5.33
N ALA A 148 -3.58 9.57 6.27
CA ALA A 148 -3.27 9.78 7.68
C ALA A 148 -1.76 9.72 8.01
N GLY A 149 -0.88 9.68 7.00
CA GLY A 149 0.58 9.73 7.17
C GLY A 149 1.23 8.39 7.55
N THR A 150 0.55 7.26 7.33
CA THR A 150 1.08 5.92 7.65
C THR A 150 0.87 4.92 6.54
N TRP A 151 1.74 3.92 6.44
CA TRP A 151 1.54 2.82 5.49
C TRP A 151 1.09 1.56 6.19
N ILE A 152 0.18 0.85 5.52
CA ILE A 152 -0.20 -0.52 5.85
C ILE A 152 -0.04 -1.38 4.58
N PRO A 153 0.08 -2.72 4.72
CA PRO A 153 0.13 -3.60 3.56
C PRO A 153 -1.08 -3.44 2.62
N ARG A 154 -0.90 -3.78 1.34
CA ARG A 154 -1.89 -3.54 0.29
C ARG A 154 -3.08 -4.51 0.31
N ASP A 155 -2.82 -5.78 0.62
CA ASP A 155 -3.85 -6.82 0.53
C ASP A 155 -4.52 -7.07 1.88
N ALA A 156 -5.82 -7.38 1.86
CA ALA A 156 -6.62 -7.59 3.07
C ALA A 156 -6.02 -8.65 4.02
N TYR A 157 -5.49 -9.76 3.47
CA TYR A 157 -4.85 -10.81 4.27
C TYR A 157 -3.56 -10.32 4.95
N GLN A 158 -2.79 -9.45 4.28
CA GLN A 158 -1.57 -8.85 4.83
C GLN A 158 -1.92 -7.82 5.90
N GLN A 159 -2.96 -7.01 5.68
CA GLN A 159 -3.50 -6.07 6.67
C GLN A 159 -3.95 -6.80 7.94
N ARG A 160 -4.63 -7.94 7.82
CA ARG A 160 -5.02 -8.79 8.97
C ARG A 160 -3.79 -9.30 9.74
N ALA A 161 -2.75 -9.75 9.04
CA ALA A 161 -1.53 -10.24 9.66
C ALA A 161 -0.71 -9.13 10.34
N PHE A 162 -0.81 -7.91 9.80
CA PHE A 162 -0.13 -6.72 10.30
C PHE A 162 -0.82 -6.12 11.54
N ALA A 163 -2.16 -6.11 11.56
CA ALA A 163 -2.96 -5.50 12.63
C ALA A 163 -2.83 -6.22 13.99
N THR A 164 -3.17 -5.51 15.07
CA THR A 164 -3.31 -6.12 16.40
C THR A 164 -4.70 -6.77 16.49
N PRO A 165 -4.81 -8.08 16.78
CA PRO A 165 -6.11 -8.74 16.83
C PRO A 165 -6.98 -8.24 17.99
N VAL A 166 -8.22 -7.85 17.67
CA VAL A 166 -9.32 -7.68 18.62
C VAL A 166 -10.17 -8.94 18.58
N THR A 167 -10.14 -9.74 19.64
CA THR A 167 -10.74 -11.10 19.64
C THR A 167 -12.25 -11.12 19.84
N ASP A 168 -12.82 -10.03 20.36
CA ASP A 168 -14.26 -9.87 20.55
C ASP A 168 -14.73 -8.61 19.83
N VAL A 169 -15.67 -8.76 18.89
CA VAL A 169 -16.20 -7.62 18.11
C VAL A 169 -16.82 -6.54 19.00
N ARG A 170 -17.22 -6.86 20.23
CA ARG A 170 -17.75 -5.88 21.20
C ARG A 170 -16.68 -4.94 21.75
N ASP A 171 -15.42 -5.33 21.64
CA ASP A 171 -14.27 -4.52 22.03
C ASP A 171 -13.75 -3.66 20.85
N ALA A 172 -14.36 -3.77 19.67
CA ALA A 172 -13.99 -2.99 18.50
C ALA A 172 -14.22 -1.49 18.76
N MET A 173 -13.21 -0.69 18.43
CA MET A 173 -13.24 0.76 18.49
C MET A 173 -13.34 1.34 17.07
N PRO A 174 -13.93 2.54 16.90
CA PRO A 174 -13.91 3.23 15.61
C PRO A 174 -12.48 3.28 15.04
N GLY A 175 -12.32 2.99 13.76
CA GLY A 175 -11.03 2.90 13.07
C GLY A 175 -10.35 1.52 13.12
N ASP A 176 -10.90 0.55 13.87
CA ASP A 176 -10.48 -0.84 13.76
C ASP A 176 -10.86 -1.41 12.37
N LEU A 177 -10.01 -2.29 11.84
CA LEU A 177 -10.27 -2.99 10.59
C LEU A 177 -11.09 -4.26 10.85
N LEU A 178 -12.23 -4.36 10.17
CA LEU A 178 -13.06 -5.55 10.12
C LEU A 178 -12.68 -6.38 8.89
N PHE A 179 -12.29 -7.63 9.11
CA PHE A 179 -11.90 -8.56 8.07
C PHE A 179 -12.99 -9.61 7.86
N PHE A 180 -13.36 -9.86 6.60
CA PHE A 180 -14.37 -10.84 6.22
C PHE A 180 -13.78 -11.88 5.27
N GLY A 181 -14.19 -13.14 5.41
CA GLY A 181 -13.68 -14.27 4.65
C GLY A 181 -13.68 -15.56 5.47
N ASP A 182 -13.23 -16.65 4.86
CA ASP A 182 -13.04 -17.93 5.55
C ASP A 182 -11.74 -17.94 6.37
N SER A 183 -11.61 -18.90 7.30
CA SER A 183 -10.46 -18.98 8.21
C SER A 183 -9.10 -19.01 7.50
N ASP A 184 -9.07 -19.51 6.26
CA ASP A 184 -7.87 -19.72 5.45
C ASP A 184 -7.69 -18.68 4.33
N ALA A 185 -8.69 -17.81 4.10
CA ALA A 185 -8.66 -16.78 3.05
C ALA A 185 -9.47 -15.54 3.47
N VAL A 186 -8.79 -14.43 3.77
CA VAL A 186 -9.44 -13.13 3.92
C VAL A 186 -9.74 -12.59 2.53
N GLU A 187 -11.02 -12.35 2.25
CA GLU A 187 -11.49 -11.90 0.93
C GLU A 187 -11.83 -10.41 0.93
N ASP A 188 -12.12 -9.82 2.09
CA ASP A 188 -12.61 -8.44 2.19
C ASP A 188 -12.17 -7.74 3.49
N VAL A 189 -12.13 -6.41 3.48
CA VAL A 189 -11.80 -5.56 4.63
C VAL A 189 -12.59 -4.24 4.60
N GLY A 190 -13.05 -3.80 5.78
CA GLY A 190 -13.66 -2.48 5.98
C GLY A 190 -13.19 -1.83 7.28
N ALA A 191 -13.44 -0.54 7.45
CA ALA A 191 -13.20 0.18 8.71
C ALA A 191 -14.49 0.29 9.53
N PHE A 192 -14.41 0.05 10.84
CA PHE A 192 -15.52 0.20 11.79
C PHE A 192 -15.77 1.66 12.18
#